data_AF-A0A954S007-F1
#
_entry.id   AF-A0A954S007-F1
#
_cell.length_a   1.000
_cell.length_b   1.000
_cell.length_c   1.000
_cell.angle_alpha   90.00
_cell.angle_beta   90.00
_cell.angle_gamma   90.00
#
_symmetry.space_group_name_H-M   'P 1'
#
loop_
_entity.id
_entity.type
_entity.pdbx_description
1 polymer ?
#
loop_
_entity_poly.entity_id
_entity_poly.type
_entity_poly.pdbx_seq_one_letter_code
_entity_poly.pdbx_strand_id
1 'polypeptide(L)'
;MTVSTLPTASLAGLNQLGSASLASLASVPQSAKVDQQTAAERQLQIESRNEALKEFESIFVSLLIKEMRQSSEGLFPGDSTDSLGALFDQHVGKSVAEGPGLGIAEQIARYMEARDT
;
A
#
# COMPACT_ATOMS: atom_id res chain seq x y z
N MET A 1 -13.65 43.83 47.98
CA MET A 1 -14.22 43.66 49.33
C MET A 1 -15.59 43.02 49.12
N THR A 2 -15.96 41.83 49.56
CA THR A 2 -15.52 40.94 50.65
C THR A 2 -15.95 39.48 50.34
N VAL A 3 -15.33 38.56 51.07
CA VAL A 3 -15.31 37.09 50.96
C VAL A 3 -16.55 36.43 51.61
N SER A 4 -16.73 35.12 51.34
CA SER A 4 -17.40 34.13 52.23
C SER A 4 -18.92 34.02 52.03
N THR A 5 -19.57 32.86 51.95
CA THR A 5 -19.40 31.59 52.66
C THR A 5 -20.02 30.41 51.88
N LEU A 6 -19.39 29.23 51.98
CA LEU A 6 -19.99 27.92 51.69
C LEU A 6 -21.12 27.59 52.68
N PRO A 7 -22.04 26.68 52.31
CA PRO A 7 -22.49 25.69 53.27
C PRO A 7 -22.44 24.25 52.70
N THR A 8 -21.73 23.41 53.45
CA THR A 8 -22.08 22.05 53.89
C THR A 8 -22.44 20.98 52.86
N ALA A 9 -21.57 19.97 52.80
CA ALA A 9 -21.87 18.62 52.37
C ALA A 9 -23.07 18.03 53.13
N SER A 10 -24.04 17.49 52.39
CA SER A 10 -24.99 16.50 52.91
C SER A 10 -24.75 15.18 52.18
N LEU A 11 -24.12 14.26 52.90
CA LEU A 11 -23.98 12.85 52.59
C LEU A 11 -25.33 12.18 52.85
N ALA A 12 -26.17 12.06 51.83
CA ALA A 12 -27.37 11.25 51.88
C ALA A 12 -27.72 10.74 50.48
N GLY A 13 -27.54 9.44 50.24
CA GLY A 13 -28.14 8.78 49.07
C GLY A 13 -27.22 7.92 48.21
N LEU A 14 -26.37 7.11 48.84
CA LEU A 14 -25.91 5.84 48.26
C LEU A 14 -27.13 4.95 47.96
N ASN A 15 -27.84 5.15 46.83
CA ASN A 15 -28.78 4.17 46.24
C ASN A 15 -29.47 4.67 44.95
N GLN A 16 -28.73 4.90 43.86
CA GLN A 16 -29.32 4.92 42.51
C GLN A 16 -28.54 4.08 41.48
N LEU A 17 -27.90 3.00 41.95
CA LEU A 17 -27.53 1.88 41.07
C LEU A 17 -28.74 0.97 40.92
N GLY A 18 -29.63 1.30 39.99
CA GLY A 18 -30.81 0.49 39.72
C GLY A 18 -31.62 1.01 38.54
N SER A 19 -31.56 0.26 37.44
CA SER A 19 -32.53 0.26 36.34
C SER A 19 -32.69 1.54 35.52
N ALA A 20 -31.77 1.75 34.57
CA ALA A 20 -32.08 2.47 33.34
C ALA A 20 -31.52 1.71 32.14
N SER A 21 -32.36 0.81 31.63
CA SER A 21 -32.49 0.41 30.22
C SER A 21 -31.23 0.01 29.44
N LEU A 22 -30.92 -1.30 29.46
CA LEU A 22 -30.12 -2.00 28.44
C LEU A 22 -30.94 -2.30 27.16
N ALA A 23 -31.92 -1.46 26.81
CA ALA A 23 -32.84 -1.69 25.70
C ALA A 23 -32.90 -0.53 24.70
N SER A 24 -31.74 0.01 24.31
CA SER A 24 -31.60 0.81 23.09
C SER A 24 -30.62 0.14 22.12
N LEU A 25 -31.02 -1.06 21.67
CA LEU A 25 -30.39 -1.84 20.61
C LEU A 25 -31.29 -1.91 19.36
N ALA A 26 -32.19 -0.95 19.16
CA ALA A 26 -33.07 -0.96 18.00
C ALA A 26 -33.08 0.40 17.32
N SER A 27 -32.76 0.37 16.02
CA SER A 27 -32.90 1.41 14.99
C SER A 27 -31.75 2.40 14.80
N VAL A 28 -30.64 1.90 14.25
CA VAL A 28 -29.83 2.67 13.30
C VAL A 28 -29.92 1.97 11.93
N PRO A 29 -30.71 2.47 10.96
CA PRO A 29 -30.53 2.11 9.57
C PRO A 29 -29.40 2.98 9.02
N GLN A 30 -28.16 2.51 9.10
CA GLN A 30 -27.02 3.11 8.40
C GLN A 30 -26.41 2.10 7.43
N SER A 31 -27.23 1.54 6.56
CA SER A 31 -26.78 0.85 5.34
C SER A 31 -27.03 1.77 4.15
N ALA A 32 -26.16 2.76 3.92
CA ALA A 32 -26.18 3.58 2.69
C ALA A 32 -24.93 4.45 2.44
N LYS A 33 -23.79 4.24 3.14
CA LYS A 33 -22.56 5.05 2.91
C LYS A 33 -21.26 4.25 2.81
N VAL A 34 -21.32 2.91 2.74
CA VAL A 34 -20.13 2.05 2.66
C VAL A 34 -19.69 1.78 1.20
N ASP A 35 -20.55 2.01 0.22
CA ASP A 35 -20.29 1.56 -1.16
C ASP A 35 -19.53 2.55 -2.05
N GLN A 36 -19.43 3.84 -1.69
CA GLN A 36 -18.87 4.87 -2.58
C GLN A 36 -17.42 5.30 -2.27
N GLN A 37 -16.92 5.07 -1.05
CA GLN A 37 -15.48 5.28 -0.76
C GLN A 37 -14.60 4.17 -1.36
N THR A 38 -15.16 2.98 -1.60
CA THR A 38 -14.37 1.79 -1.92
C THR A 38 -13.97 1.63 -3.39
N ALA A 39 -14.52 2.39 -4.34
CA ALA A 39 -14.18 2.24 -5.77
C ALA A 39 -12.93 3.05 -6.15
N ALA A 40 -12.86 4.31 -5.72
CA ALA A 40 -11.69 5.16 -5.96
C ALA A 40 -10.45 4.64 -5.21
N GLU A 41 -10.63 4.19 -3.95
CA GLU A 41 -9.55 3.58 -3.16
C GLU A 41 -9.05 2.27 -3.79
N ARG A 42 -9.95 1.43 -4.32
CA ARG A 42 -9.56 0.22 -5.07
C ARG A 42 -8.82 0.55 -6.35
N GLN A 43 -9.26 1.57 -7.09
CA GLN A 43 -8.60 2.00 -8.32
C GLN A 43 -7.17 2.47 -8.05
N LEU A 44 -6.97 3.31 -7.02
CA LEU A 44 -5.64 3.75 -6.59
C LEU A 44 -4.76 2.56 -6.16
N GLN A 45 -5.35 1.57 -5.49
CA GLN A 45 -4.64 0.37 -5.05
C GLN A 45 -4.25 -0.54 -6.22
N ILE A 46 -5.08 -0.62 -7.27
CA ILE A 46 -4.76 -1.34 -8.53
C ILE A 46 -3.65 -0.61 -9.28
N GLU A 47 -3.72 0.72 -9.39
CA GLU A 47 -2.68 1.53 -10.05
C GLU A 47 -1.34 1.40 -9.33
N SER A 48 -1.32 1.56 -8.00
CA SER A 48 -0.11 1.38 -7.18
C SER A 48 0.47 -0.03 -7.29
N ARG A 49 -0.39 -1.05 -7.34
CA ARG A 49 0.03 -2.44 -7.57
C ARG A 49 0.69 -2.59 -8.94
N ASN A 50 0.07 -2.07 -9.99
CA ASN A 50 0.61 -2.15 -11.35
C ASN A 50 1.95 -1.43 -11.49
N GLU A 51 2.10 -0.29 -10.83
CA GLU A 51 3.38 0.45 -10.77
C GLU A 51 4.48 -0.38 -10.10
N ALA A 52 4.18 -1.00 -8.95
CA ALA A 52 5.13 -1.88 -8.26
C ALA A 52 5.54 -3.10 -9.10
N LEU A 53 4.60 -3.67 -9.87
CA LEU A 53 4.89 -4.79 -10.77
C LEU A 53 5.78 -4.38 -11.96
N LYS A 54 5.59 -3.18 -12.50
CA LYS A 54 6.49 -2.61 -13.53
C LYS A 54 7.89 -2.34 -12.98
N GLU A 55 7.98 -1.83 -11.75
CA GLU A 55 9.27 -1.63 -11.09
C GLU A 55 9.98 -2.97 -10.85
N PHE A 56 9.25 -4.00 -10.43
CA PHE A 56 9.79 -5.35 -10.32
C PHE A 56 10.34 -5.87 -11.65
N GLU A 57 9.59 -5.72 -12.75
CA GLU A 57 10.06 -6.11 -14.09
C GLU A 57 11.34 -5.36 -14.48
N SER A 58 11.44 -4.07 -14.16
CA SER A 58 12.64 -3.27 -14.44
C SER A 58 13.89 -3.83 -13.77
N ILE A 59 13.77 -4.25 -12.51
CA ILE A 59 14.85 -4.83 -11.73
C ILE A 59 15.21 -6.20 -12.31
N PHE A 60 14.21 -7.01 -12.63
CA PHE A 60 14.39 -8.31 -13.25
C PHE A 60 15.14 -8.23 -14.57
N VAL A 61 14.77 -7.29 -15.45
CA VAL A 61 15.48 -7.07 -16.71
C VAL A 61 16.90 -6.58 -16.48
N SER A 62 17.12 -5.68 -15.52
CA SER A 62 18.47 -5.23 -15.15
C SER A 62 19.36 -6.43 -14.76
N LEU A 63 18.82 -7.36 -13.96
CA LEU A 63 19.51 -8.59 -13.57
C LEU A 63 19.77 -9.50 -14.78
N LEU A 64 18.79 -9.67 -15.66
CA LEU A 64 18.94 -10.51 -16.85
C LEU A 64 20.04 -9.99 -17.78
N ILE A 65 20.10 -8.67 -18.00
CA ILE A 65 21.13 -8.05 -18.84
C ILE A 65 22.50 -8.13 -18.17
N LYS A 66 22.55 -7.99 -16.85
CA LYS A 66 23.78 -8.21 -16.07
C LYS A 66 24.34 -9.61 -16.29
N GLU A 67 23.51 -10.65 -16.13
CA GLU A 67 23.93 -12.04 -16.34
C GLU A 67 24.34 -12.30 -17.80
N MET A 68 23.63 -11.72 -18.78
CA MET A 68 24.03 -11.79 -20.19
C MET A 68 25.39 -11.14 -20.44
N ARG A 69 25.69 -10.01 -19.79
CA ARG A 69 27.00 -9.35 -19.85
C ARG A 69 28.07 -10.24 -19.24
N GLN A 70 27.84 -10.76 -18.04
CA GLN A 70 28.79 -11.62 -17.33
C GLN A 70 29.05 -12.94 -18.07
N SER A 71 28.05 -13.47 -18.77
CA SER A 71 28.20 -14.65 -19.62
C SER A 71 28.87 -14.34 -20.98
N SER A 72 28.96 -13.08 -21.38
CA SER A 72 29.64 -12.69 -22.62
C SER A 72 31.14 -12.47 -22.33
N GLU A 73 31.98 -13.40 -22.78
CA GLU A 73 33.45 -13.37 -22.64
C GLU A 73 34.15 -12.21 -23.41
N GLY A 74 33.48 -11.10 -23.71
CA GLY A 74 34.11 -10.04 -24.50
C GLY A 74 33.36 -8.74 -24.81
N LEU A 75 32.13 -8.50 -24.34
CA LEU A 75 31.47 -7.22 -24.64
C LEU A 75 32.03 -6.05 -23.84
N PHE A 76 32.60 -6.31 -22.65
CA PHE A 76 33.12 -5.28 -21.75
C PHE A 76 34.33 -5.80 -20.95
N PRO A 77 35.53 -5.89 -21.55
CA PRO A 77 36.73 -6.30 -20.83
C PRO A 77 37.31 -5.13 -20.01
N GLY A 78 37.46 -5.34 -18.68
CA GLY A 78 38.22 -4.48 -17.76
C GLY A 78 37.40 -3.87 -16.61
N ASP A 79 38.03 -3.68 -15.43
CA ASP A 79 37.36 -3.23 -14.19
C ASP A 79 36.60 -1.88 -14.32
N SER A 80 37.05 -0.98 -15.21
CA SER A 80 36.34 0.29 -15.48
C SER A 80 35.05 0.12 -16.27
N THR A 81 34.88 -1.00 -16.97
CA THR A 81 33.66 -1.28 -17.74
C THR A 81 32.54 -1.91 -16.90
N ASP A 82 32.82 -2.43 -15.70
CA ASP A 82 31.77 -2.97 -14.83
C ASP A 82 30.84 -1.87 -14.29
N SER A 83 31.40 -0.72 -13.91
CA SER A 83 30.61 0.46 -13.50
C SER A 83 29.73 1.00 -14.63
N LEU A 84 30.25 1.03 -15.87
CA LEU A 84 29.47 1.42 -17.05
C LEU A 84 28.41 0.37 -17.41
N GLY A 85 28.74 -0.91 -17.25
CA GLY A 85 27.81 -2.02 -17.42
C GLY A 85 26.65 -1.97 -16.41
N ALA A 86 26.93 -1.68 -15.14
CA ALA A 86 25.90 -1.52 -14.13
C ALA A 86 24.94 -0.36 -14.44
N LEU A 87 25.46 0.77 -14.92
CA LEU A 87 24.63 1.90 -15.36
C LEU A 87 23.81 1.56 -16.61
N PHE A 88 24.38 0.78 -17.53
CA PHE A 88 23.68 0.29 -18.71
C PHE A 88 22.53 -0.66 -18.33
N ASP A 89 22.77 -1.65 -17.47
CA ASP A 89 21.74 -2.58 -16.99
C ASP A 89 20.58 -1.83 -16.35
N GLN A 90 20.88 -0.84 -15.49
CA GLN A 90 19.88 -0.02 -14.82
C GLN A 90 19.09 0.84 -15.82
N HIS A 91 19.77 1.45 -16.79
CA HIS A 91 19.11 2.26 -17.81
C HIS A 91 18.17 1.41 -18.67
N VAL A 92 18.62 0.23 -19.11
CA VAL A 92 17.78 -0.65 -19.91
C VAL A 92 16.63 -1.19 -19.09
N GLY A 93 16.85 -1.62 -17.85
CA GLY A 93 15.78 -2.03 -16.95
C GLY A 93 14.71 -0.95 -16.77
N LYS A 94 15.13 0.31 -16.53
CA LYS A 94 14.22 1.45 -16.45
C LYS A 94 13.48 1.71 -17.77
N SER A 95 14.17 1.62 -18.91
CA SER A 95 13.55 1.80 -20.22
C SER A 95 12.48 0.74 -20.52
N VAL A 96 12.62 -0.47 -19.95
CA VAL A 96 11.60 -1.52 -20.05
C VAL A 96 10.34 -1.15 -19.26
N ALA A 97 10.47 -0.56 -18.06
CA ALA A 97 9.31 -0.10 -17.29
C ALA A 97 8.56 1.07 -17.95
N GLU A 98 9.26 1.91 -18.71
CA GLU A 98 8.66 3.04 -19.46
C GLU A 98 8.03 2.59 -20.79
N GLY A 99 8.52 1.48 -21.36
CA GLY A 99 8.07 0.91 -22.64
C GLY A 99 7.03 -0.22 -22.50
N PRO A 100 6.82 -1.01 -23.57
CA PRO A 100 5.88 -2.14 -23.57
C PRO A 100 6.30 -3.35 -22.73
N GLY A 101 7.41 -3.29 -21.98
CA GLY A 101 7.79 -4.34 -21.04
C GLY A 101 8.20 -5.67 -21.70
N LEU A 102 8.43 -6.70 -20.87
CA LEU A 102 8.47 -8.10 -21.28
C LEU A 102 7.11 -8.80 -21.10
N GLY A 103 6.12 -8.10 -20.54
CA GLY A 103 4.79 -8.65 -20.26
C GLY A 103 4.70 -9.41 -18.93
N ILE A 104 5.76 -9.40 -18.12
CA ILE A 104 5.82 -10.16 -16.87
C ILE A 104 4.94 -9.50 -15.81
N ALA A 105 4.98 -8.16 -15.74
CA ALA A 105 4.15 -7.38 -14.82
C ALA A 105 2.65 -7.67 -15.04
N GLU A 106 2.21 -7.68 -16.30
CA GLU A 106 0.83 -7.95 -16.69
C GLU A 106 0.43 -9.40 -16.39
N GLN A 107 1.35 -10.36 -16.57
CA GLN A 107 1.07 -11.75 -16.27
C GLN A 107 0.91 -11.99 -14.76
N ILE A 108 1.74 -11.33 -13.93
CA ILE A 108 1.62 -11.39 -12.48
C ILE A 108 0.33 -10.71 -12.02
N ALA A 109 -0.01 -9.54 -12.58
CA ALA A 109 -1.25 -8.84 -12.28
C ALA A 109 -2.47 -9.73 -12.56
N ARG A 110 -2.53 -10.37 -13.73
CA ARG A 110 -3.58 -11.33 -14.10
C ARG A 110 -3.67 -12.51 -13.15
N TYR A 111 -2.52 -13.07 -12.74
CA TYR A 111 -2.49 -14.18 -11.79
C TYR A 111 -3.02 -13.78 -10.40
N MET A 112 -2.70 -12.57 -9.94
CA MET A 112 -3.20 -12.04 -8.67
C MET A 112 -4.71 -11.76 -8.74
N GLU A 113 -5.19 -11.16 -9.82
CA GLU A 113 -6.63 -10.94 -10.04
C GLU A 113 -7.43 -12.24 -10.07
N ALA A 114 -6.94 -13.25 -10.78
CA ALA A 114 -7.57 -14.57 -10.85
C ALA A 114 -7.61 -15.31 -9.50
N ARG A 115 -6.80 -14.89 -8.52
CA ARG A 115 -6.79 -15.44 -7.16
C ARG A 115 -7.67 -14.66 -6.19
N ASP A 116 -7.94 -13.40 -6.49
CA ASP A 116 -8.79 -12.52 -5.69
C ASP A 116 -10.30 -12.70 -6.00
N THR A 117 -10.65 -13.36 -7.12
CA THR A 117 -12.02 -13.76 -7.52
C THR A 117 -12.34 -15.20 -7.14
#